data_AF-A0A7J7E9X4-F1
#
_entry.id   AF-A0A7J7E9X4-F1
#
_cell.length_a   1.000
_cell.length_b   1.000
_cell.length_c   1.000
_cell.angle_alpha   90.00
_cell.angle_beta   90.00
_cell.angle_gamma   90.00
#
_symmetry.space_group_name_H-M   'P 1'
#
loop_
_entity.id
_entity.type
_entity.pdbx_description
1 polymer ?
#
loop_
_entity_poly.entity_id
_entity_poly.type
_entity_poly.pdbx_seq_one_letter_code
_entity_poly.pdbx_strand_id
1 'polypeptide(L)'
;DLEIPAVSIFRSVVQNFQDVSFGMSTDSEVLAHYNVTGNAISLFRLVDNKQLDLKSEDLENIDATKLSIFIGTNNLHLVTEYNPVTVVGLFNSIIEIHLLLMINKASSEYKESMHRYQEAAKLFQGKVLFILVDSGVKKNGKVISFFKLKESQLPAFAIYHTLDDEWDTLPITEVIVEHVRNFCDGFLKGKRLKENPESEEKTPKVEL
;
A
#
# COMPACT_ATOMS: atom_id res chain seq x y z
N ASP A 1 3.35 -8.69 -30.98
CA ASP A 1 3.60 -7.88 -32.19
C ASP A 1 4.22 -6.55 -31.77
N LEU A 2 5.37 -6.18 -32.33
CA LEU A 2 6.09 -4.96 -31.96
C LEU A 2 5.61 -3.71 -32.74
N GLU A 3 4.75 -3.89 -33.72
CA GLU A 3 4.26 -2.83 -34.60
C GLU A 3 2.92 -2.24 -34.13
N ILE A 4 2.36 -2.74 -33.03
CA ILE A 4 1.07 -2.24 -32.52
C ILE A 4 1.21 -0.85 -31.85
N PRO A 5 0.18 0.02 -31.91
CA PRO A 5 0.22 1.35 -31.30
C PRO A 5 0.61 1.36 -29.81
N ALA A 6 0.21 0.31 -29.07
CA ALA A 6 0.53 0.16 -27.65
C ALA A 6 2.03 0.11 -27.35
N VAL A 7 2.89 -0.32 -28.28
CA VAL A 7 4.35 -0.37 -28.09
C VAL A 7 4.95 1.03 -28.01
N SER A 8 4.48 1.94 -28.86
CA SER A 8 4.92 3.35 -28.83
C SER A 8 4.48 4.03 -27.53
N ILE A 9 3.23 3.78 -27.11
CA ILE A 9 2.68 4.27 -25.84
C ILE A 9 3.48 3.72 -24.65
N PHE A 10 3.80 2.42 -24.65
CA PHE A 10 4.61 1.81 -23.60
C PHE A 10 5.97 2.51 -23.49
N ARG A 11 6.69 2.68 -24.60
CA ARG A 11 8.01 3.33 -24.62
C ARG A 11 7.97 4.78 -24.12
N SER A 12 6.92 5.53 -24.42
CA SER A 12 6.79 6.91 -23.95
C SER A 12 6.53 6.99 -22.44
N VAL A 13 5.78 6.04 -21.88
CA VAL A 13 5.44 6.00 -20.45
C VAL A 13 6.61 5.54 -19.57
N VAL A 14 7.46 4.63 -20.06
CA VAL A 14 8.63 4.10 -19.32
C VAL A 14 9.50 5.22 -18.73
N GLN A 15 9.64 6.34 -19.45
CA GLN A 15 10.47 7.47 -19.03
C GLN A 15 9.96 8.18 -17.76
N ASN A 16 8.68 7.99 -17.41
CA ASN A 16 8.05 8.63 -16.26
C ASN A 16 8.24 7.86 -14.95
N PHE A 17 8.75 6.63 -15.01
CA PHE A 17 8.86 5.72 -13.85
C PHE A 17 10.31 5.25 -13.68
N GLN A 18 11.08 5.95 -12.86
CA GLN A 18 12.50 5.65 -12.63
C GLN A 18 12.73 4.48 -11.66
N ASP A 19 11.73 4.19 -10.85
CA ASP A 19 11.71 3.17 -9.79
C ASP A 19 11.11 1.83 -10.25
N VAL A 20 10.62 1.76 -11.49
CA VAL A 20 10.03 0.56 -12.07
C VAL A 20 10.95 0.01 -13.16
N SER A 21 11.19 -1.31 -13.12
CA SER A 21 11.93 -2.00 -14.18
C SER A 21 10.98 -2.44 -15.29
N PHE A 22 11.35 -2.13 -16.53
CA PHE A 22 10.54 -2.45 -17.71
C PHE A 22 11.27 -3.43 -18.62
N GLY A 23 10.50 -4.32 -19.23
CA GLY A 23 10.97 -5.26 -20.24
C GLY A 23 9.95 -5.42 -21.35
N MET A 24 10.40 -5.88 -22.51
CA MET A 24 9.55 -6.19 -23.65
C MET A 24 10.07 -7.47 -24.28
N SER A 25 9.19 -8.42 -24.56
CA SER A 25 9.56 -9.69 -25.17
C SER A 25 8.50 -10.14 -26.17
N THR A 26 8.96 -10.78 -27.25
CA THR A 26 8.12 -11.54 -28.19
C THR A 26 8.50 -13.02 -28.20
N ASP A 27 9.38 -13.43 -27.28
CA ASP A 27 9.85 -14.81 -27.18
C ASP A 27 8.71 -15.71 -26.65
N SER A 28 8.41 -16.78 -27.37
CA SER A 28 7.35 -17.72 -27.02
C SER A 28 7.56 -18.42 -25.68
N GLU A 29 8.81 -18.66 -25.27
CA GLU A 29 9.11 -19.28 -23.97
C GLU A 29 8.79 -18.32 -22.82
N VAL A 30 9.11 -17.03 -22.99
CA VAL A 30 8.77 -15.98 -22.02
C VAL A 30 7.25 -15.81 -21.92
N LEU A 31 6.55 -15.77 -23.05
CA LEU A 31 5.09 -15.66 -23.07
C LEU A 31 4.42 -16.86 -22.40
N ALA A 32 4.89 -18.09 -22.69
CA ALA A 32 4.39 -19.30 -22.06
C ALA A 32 4.66 -19.32 -20.54
N HIS A 33 5.84 -18.89 -20.09
CA HIS A 33 6.20 -18.85 -18.66
C HIS A 33 5.24 -17.99 -17.83
N TYR A 34 4.82 -16.84 -18.36
CA TYR A 34 3.89 -15.92 -17.70
C TYR A 34 2.42 -16.10 -18.10
N ASN A 35 2.09 -17.21 -18.77
CA ASN A 35 0.74 -17.53 -19.25
C ASN A 35 0.11 -16.42 -20.13
N VAL A 36 0.92 -15.74 -20.94
CA VAL A 36 0.47 -14.68 -21.85
C VAL A 36 0.15 -15.28 -23.23
N THR A 37 -1.13 -15.29 -23.61
CA THR A 37 -1.61 -15.94 -24.85
C THR A 37 -1.76 -14.99 -26.05
N GLY A 38 -1.49 -13.70 -25.87
CA GLY A 38 -1.65 -12.67 -26.90
C GLY A 38 -0.89 -11.40 -26.55
N ASN A 39 -1.13 -10.30 -27.26
CA ASN A 39 -0.54 -9.01 -26.89
C ASN A 39 -1.08 -8.58 -25.52
N ALA A 40 -0.19 -8.34 -24.57
CA ALA A 40 -0.52 -7.89 -23.23
C ALA A 40 0.58 -6.97 -22.67
N ILE A 41 0.20 -6.13 -21.71
CA ILE A 41 1.14 -5.47 -20.80
C ILE A 41 0.93 -6.09 -19.42
N SER A 42 1.94 -6.78 -18.91
CA SER A 42 1.90 -7.45 -17.60
C SER A 42 2.71 -6.67 -16.57
N LEU A 43 2.10 -6.39 -15.43
CA LEU A 43 2.74 -5.78 -14.26
C LEU A 43 2.87 -6.84 -13.16
N PHE A 44 4.08 -7.02 -12.67
CA PHE A 44 4.40 -8.00 -11.62
C PHE A 44 4.65 -7.28 -10.29
N ARG A 45 3.86 -7.61 -9.27
CA ARG A 45 3.98 -7.07 -7.91
C ARG A 45 4.61 -8.11 -6.99
N LEU A 46 5.78 -7.81 -6.47
CA LEU A 46 6.51 -8.69 -5.54
C LEU A 46 5.95 -8.69 -4.12
N VAL A 47 5.26 -7.62 -3.73
CA VAL A 47 4.72 -7.46 -2.36
C VAL A 47 3.64 -8.49 -2.06
N ASP A 48 2.86 -8.86 -3.07
CA ASP A 48 1.75 -9.80 -2.99
C ASP A 48 1.78 -10.88 -4.08
N ASN A 49 2.94 -11.04 -4.76
CA ASN A 49 3.19 -12.02 -5.81
C ASN A 49 2.11 -12.05 -6.91
N LYS A 50 1.58 -10.88 -7.28
CA LYS A 50 0.49 -10.76 -8.24
C LYS A 50 1.00 -10.36 -9.63
N GLN A 51 0.45 -10.98 -10.65
CA GLN A 51 0.53 -10.52 -12.04
C GLN A 51 -0.78 -9.82 -12.41
N LEU A 52 -0.69 -8.64 -13.00
CA LEU A 52 -1.82 -7.85 -13.49
C LEU A 52 -1.62 -7.63 -14.99
N ASP A 53 -2.56 -8.11 -15.80
CA ASP A 53 -2.46 -8.03 -17.25
C ASP A 53 -3.47 -7.03 -17.80
N LEU A 54 -2.98 -6.11 -18.64
CA LEU A 54 -3.81 -5.41 -19.63
C LEU A 54 -3.80 -6.25 -20.91
N LYS A 55 -4.96 -6.78 -21.30
CA LYS A 55 -5.09 -7.70 -22.44
C LYS A 55 -5.60 -6.95 -23.68
N SER A 56 -5.82 -7.68 -24.77
CA SER A 56 -6.11 -7.08 -26.08
C SER A 56 -7.25 -6.03 -26.06
N GLU A 57 -8.35 -6.29 -25.35
CA GLU A 57 -9.46 -5.32 -25.20
C GLU A 57 -9.03 -4.01 -24.51
N ASP A 58 -8.17 -4.10 -23.48
CA ASP A 58 -7.63 -2.94 -22.77
C ASP A 58 -6.66 -2.15 -23.66
N LEU A 59 -5.89 -2.88 -24.49
CA LEU A 59 -4.88 -2.31 -25.37
C LEU A 59 -5.48 -1.55 -26.57
N GLU A 60 -6.68 -1.89 -27.02
CA GLU A 60 -7.34 -1.19 -28.13
C GLU A 60 -7.58 0.29 -27.82
N ASN A 61 -7.89 0.60 -26.55
CA ASN A 61 -8.20 1.95 -26.10
C ASN A 61 -7.12 2.52 -25.16
N ILE A 62 -5.94 1.90 -25.10
CA ILE A 62 -4.86 2.36 -24.22
C ILE A 62 -4.28 3.68 -24.74
N ASP A 63 -3.97 4.56 -23.80
CA ASP A 63 -3.19 5.77 -24.03
C ASP A 63 -2.15 5.93 -22.93
N ALA A 64 -1.25 6.90 -23.09
CA ALA A 64 -0.16 7.13 -22.14
C ALA A 64 -0.68 7.46 -20.73
N THR A 65 -1.82 8.15 -20.61
CA THR A 65 -2.43 8.52 -19.33
C THR A 65 -2.97 7.28 -18.63
N LYS A 66 -3.75 6.45 -19.32
CA LYS A 66 -4.32 5.21 -18.78
C LYS A 66 -3.23 4.24 -18.34
N LEU A 67 -2.19 4.07 -19.16
CA LEU A 67 -1.06 3.21 -18.81
C LEU A 67 -0.28 3.78 -17.60
N SER A 68 -0.07 5.09 -17.54
CA SER A 68 0.59 5.73 -16.38
C SER A 68 -0.24 5.56 -15.09
N ILE A 69 -1.56 5.70 -15.16
CA ILE A 69 -2.46 5.44 -14.02
C ILE A 69 -2.38 3.99 -13.60
N PHE A 70 -2.41 3.04 -14.55
CA PHE A 70 -2.32 1.61 -14.25
C PHE A 70 -1.00 1.26 -13.54
N ILE A 71 0.14 1.76 -14.05
CA ILE A 71 1.44 1.54 -13.42
C ILE A 71 1.48 2.20 -12.04
N GLY A 72 1.15 3.49 -11.96
CA GLY A 72 1.23 4.25 -10.70
C GLY A 72 0.32 3.69 -9.61
N THR A 73 -0.89 3.26 -9.96
CA THR A 73 -1.84 2.64 -9.01
C THR A 73 -1.29 1.34 -8.45
N ASN A 74 -0.61 0.55 -9.28
CA ASN A 74 -0.14 -0.79 -8.92
C ASN A 74 1.35 -0.83 -8.54
N ASN A 75 2.03 0.32 -8.50
CA ASN A 75 3.41 0.45 -8.07
C ASN A 75 3.50 0.37 -6.54
N LEU A 76 3.29 -0.84 -6.02
CA LEU A 76 3.37 -1.13 -4.60
C LEU A 76 4.76 -1.65 -4.27
N HIS A 77 5.38 -1.07 -3.25
CA HIS A 77 6.69 -1.43 -2.74
C HIS A 77 6.57 -2.07 -1.36
N LEU A 78 7.69 -2.60 -0.86
CA LEU A 78 7.78 -3.20 0.47
C LEU A 78 7.21 -2.28 1.57
N VAL A 79 7.48 -0.98 1.46
CA VAL A 79 6.72 0.06 2.17
C VAL A 79 6.17 1.03 1.13
N THR A 80 4.86 1.14 1.05
CA THR A 80 4.18 2.01 0.07
C THR A 80 3.65 3.26 0.74
N GLU A 81 3.93 4.44 0.19
CA GLU A 81 3.34 5.68 0.68
C GLU A 81 1.87 5.79 0.29
N TYR A 82 1.01 6.06 1.26
CA TYR A 82 -0.40 6.34 1.07
C TYR A 82 -0.59 7.69 0.37
N ASN A 83 -1.20 7.67 -0.80
CA ASN A 83 -1.60 8.85 -1.54
C ASN A 83 -2.78 8.52 -2.47
N PRO A 84 -3.41 9.52 -3.12
CA PRO A 84 -4.56 9.29 -4.00
C PRO A 84 -4.31 8.37 -5.20
N VAL A 85 -3.06 8.15 -5.59
CA VAL A 85 -2.69 7.23 -6.70
C VAL A 85 -2.56 5.81 -6.18
N THR A 86 -1.81 5.59 -5.10
CA THR A 86 -1.51 4.25 -4.57
C THR A 86 -2.64 3.62 -3.77
N VAL A 87 -3.57 4.43 -3.23
CA VAL A 87 -4.67 3.94 -2.37
C VAL A 87 -5.50 2.86 -3.05
N VAL A 88 -5.84 3.04 -4.33
CA VAL A 88 -6.63 2.05 -5.08
C VAL A 88 -5.86 0.74 -5.21
N GLY A 89 -4.55 0.77 -5.44
CA GLY A 89 -3.71 -0.43 -5.52
C GLY A 89 -3.60 -1.16 -4.20
N LEU A 90 -3.44 -0.42 -3.10
CA LEU A 90 -3.37 -0.95 -1.72
C LEU A 90 -4.63 -1.74 -1.36
N PHE A 91 -5.81 -1.17 -1.62
CA PHE A 91 -7.09 -1.84 -1.37
C PHE A 91 -7.40 -2.98 -2.38
N ASN A 92 -6.79 -2.97 -3.57
CA ASN A 92 -6.90 -4.06 -4.55
C ASN A 92 -5.85 -5.18 -4.37
N SER A 93 -5.03 -5.12 -3.31
CA SER A 93 -4.14 -6.22 -2.96
C SER A 93 -4.91 -7.40 -2.39
N ILE A 94 -4.36 -8.60 -2.57
CA ILE A 94 -4.88 -9.81 -1.92
C ILE A 94 -4.48 -9.89 -0.45
N ILE A 95 -3.54 -9.04 -0.01
CA ILE A 95 -3.12 -8.97 1.39
C ILE A 95 -4.07 -8.00 2.10
N GLU A 96 -4.94 -8.56 2.92
CA GLU A 96 -6.02 -7.84 3.59
C GLU A 96 -5.59 -7.12 4.88
N ILE A 97 -4.39 -7.44 5.40
CA ILE A 97 -3.88 -6.84 6.64
C ILE A 97 -2.91 -5.73 6.29
N HIS A 98 -3.23 -4.52 6.72
CA HIS A 98 -2.44 -3.32 6.46
C HIS A 98 -1.87 -2.80 7.77
N LEU A 99 -0.56 -2.58 7.83
CA LEU A 99 0.09 -1.83 8.89
C LEU A 99 0.46 -0.44 8.35
N LEU A 100 -0.03 0.60 9.01
CA LEU A 100 0.22 2.00 8.68
C LEU A 100 1.16 2.59 9.72
N LEU A 101 2.25 3.20 9.26
CA LEU A 101 3.08 4.11 10.06
C LEU A 101 2.66 5.55 9.75
N MET A 102 2.07 6.23 10.72
CA MET A 102 1.70 7.63 10.62
C MET A 102 2.79 8.49 11.26
N ILE A 103 3.54 9.22 10.44
CA ILE A 103 4.70 10.01 10.88
C ILE A 103 4.87 11.24 9.98
N ASN A 104 5.40 12.33 10.53
CA ASN A 104 5.72 13.51 9.75
C ASN A 104 7.05 13.29 9.01
N LYS A 105 7.04 13.31 7.67
CA LYS A 105 8.27 13.12 6.85
C LYS A 105 9.33 14.20 7.08
N ALA A 106 8.94 15.38 7.57
CA ALA A 106 9.86 16.46 7.91
C ALA A 106 10.45 16.35 9.34
N SER A 107 10.05 15.36 10.13
CA SER A 107 10.63 15.11 11.46
C SER A 107 12.06 14.57 11.39
N SER A 108 12.88 14.84 12.42
CA SER A 108 14.26 14.33 12.52
C SER A 108 14.31 12.80 12.59
N GLU A 109 13.29 12.19 13.17
CA GLU A 109 13.21 10.76 13.46
C GLU A 109 12.79 9.94 12.23
N TYR A 110 12.27 10.59 11.19
CA TYR A 110 11.68 9.93 10.02
C TYR A 110 12.65 8.95 9.36
N LYS A 111 13.89 9.36 9.10
CA LYS A 111 14.85 8.55 8.35
C LYS A 111 15.19 7.23 9.06
N GLU A 112 15.45 7.30 10.36
CA GLU A 112 15.75 6.11 11.16
C GLU A 112 14.50 5.24 11.37
N SER A 113 13.35 5.87 11.62
CA SER A 113 12.07 5.19 11.74
C SER A 113 11.73 4.39 10.48
N MET A 114 11.92 4.99 9.30
CA MET A 114 11.68 4.32 8.03
C MET A 114 12.63 3.16 7.77
N HIS A 115 13.90 3.30 8.13
CA HIS A 115 14.86 2.19 7.99
C HIS A 115 14.42 0.98 8.81
N ARG A 116 14.10 1.20 10.10
CA ARG A 116 13.63 0.12 10.99
C ARG A 116 12.27 -0.44 10.55
N TYR A 117 11.39 0.41 10.02
CA TYR A 117 10.08 0.00 9.50
C TYR A 117 10.23 -0.91 8.27
N GLN A 118 11.15 -0.59 7.37
CA GLN A 118 11.48 -1.45 6.22
C GLN A 118 12.09 -2.79 6.64
N GLU A 119 12.95 -2.83 7.67
CA GLU A 119 13.46 -4.09 8.21
C GLU A 119 12.34 -4.96 8.79
N ALA A 120 11.38 -4.35 9.49
CA ALA A 120 10.20 -5.05 9.98
C ALA A 120 9.31 -5.57 8.84
N ALA A 121 9.11 -4.78 7.78
CA ALA A 121 8.29 -5.15 6.63
C ALA A 121 8.74 -6.45 5.96
N LYS A 122 10.05 -6.70 5.87
CA LYS A 122 10.63 -7.94 5.31
C LYS A 122 10.14 -9.19 6.04
N LEU A 123 9.85 -9.10 7.34
CA LEU A 123 9.40 -10.23 8.16
C LEU A 123 7.96 -10.66 7.86
N PHE A 124 7.17 -9.76 7.25
CA PHE A 124 5.74 -9.93 7.01
C PHE A 124 5.38 -9.91 5.52
N GLN A 125 6.36 -10.04 4.63
CA GLN A 125 6.11 -10.08 3.19
C GLN A 125 5.09 -11.17 2.84
N GLY A 126 4.10 -10.83 2.01
CA GLY A 126 3.01 -11.72 1.65
C GLY A 126 1.92 -11.89 2.72
N LYS A 127 2.06 -11.26 3.90
CA LYS A 127 1.10 -11.39 5.02
C LYS A 127 0.52 -10.06 5.49
N VAL A 128 1.34 -9.01 5.51
CA VAL A 128 0.94 -7.65 5.92
C VAL A 128 1.52 -6.64 4.95
N LEU A 129 0.69 -5.72 4.45
CA LEU A 129 1.16 -4.58 3.67
C LEU A 129 1.63 -3.47 4.61
N PHE A 130 2.83 -2.96 4.36
CA PHE A 130 3.39 -1.86 5.12
C PHE A 130 3.16 -0.56 4.36
N ILE A 131 2.49 0.38 5.02
CA ILE A 131 2.04 1.63 4.45
C ILE A 131 2.62 2.78 5.26
N LEU A 132 3.12 3.82 4.58
CA LEU A 132 3.53 5.08 5.18
C LEU A 132 2.43 6.12 4.96
N VAL A 133 1.99 6.78 6.03
CA VAL A 133 1.08 7.92 5.96
C VAL A 133 1.82 9.16 6.46
N ASP A 134 2.14 10.08 5.55
CA ASP A 134 2.76 11.35 5.94
C ASP A 134 1.76 12.24 6.66
N SER A 135 1.98 12.48 7.95
CA SER A 135 1.12 13.36 8.74
C SER A 135 1.32 14.85 8.44
N GLY A 136 2.41 15.23 7.76
CA GLY A 136 2.62 16.58 7.26
C GLY A 136 1.68 16.96 6.11
N VAL A 137 1.08 15.97 5.43
CA VAL A 137 0.11 16.19 4.35
C VAL A 137 -1.29 16.36 4.92
N LYS A 138 -1.82 17.59 4.88
CA LYS A 138 -3.16 17.94 5.42
C LYS A 138 -4.30 16.99 4.97
N LYS A 139 -4.25 16.48 3.73
CA LYS A 139 -5.27 15.55 3.20
C LYS A 139 -5.29 14.20 3.94
N ASN A 140 -4.15 13.79 4.52
CA ASN A 140 -4.03 12.54 5.28
C ASN A 140 -4.65 12.63 6.68
N GLY A 141 -5.03 13.82 7.15
CA GLY A 141 -5.73 14.01 8.43
C GLY A 141 -7.03 13.20 8.53
N LYS A 142 -7.71 12.93 7.41
CA LYS A 142 -8.90 12.05 7.37
C LYS A 142 -8.56 10.61 7.74
N VAL A 143 -7.43 10.09 7.25
CA VAL A 143 -6.97 8.73 7.55
C VAL A 143 -6.54 8.65 9.02
N ILE A 144 -5.79 9.63 9.51
CA ILE A 144 -5.38 9.70 10.92
C ILE A 144 -6.61 9.72 11.86
N SER A 145 -7.63 10.50 11.50
CA SER A 145 -8.87 10.61 12.27
C SER A 145 -9.73 9.34 12.23
N PHE A 146 -9.70 8.58 11.13
CA PHE A 146 -10.41 7.30 11.01
C PHE A 146 -9.96 6.33 12.11
N PHE A 147 -8.66 6.27 12.38
CA PHE A 147 -8.06 5.48 13.45
C PHE A 147 -8.12 6.14 14.83
N LYS A 148 -8.96 7.18 15.01
CA LYS A 148 -9.13 7.94 16.25
C LYS A 148 -7.82 8.51 16.85
N LEU A 149 -6.79 8.69 16.03
CA LEU A 149 -5.51 9.27 16.45
C LEU A 149 -5.55 10.80 16.35
N LYS A 150 -4.88 11.47 17.30
CA LYS A 150 -4.62 12.92 17.28
C LYS A 150 -3.18 13.19 16.86
N GLU A 151 -2.91 14.39 16.34
CA GLU A 151 -1.54 14.81 15.98
C GLU A 151 -0.56 14.68 17.16
N SER A 152 -1.01 14.94 18.39
CA SER A 152 -0.20 14.80 19.62
C SER A 152 0.16 13.36 19.97
N GLN A 153 -0.45 12.37 19.31
CA GLN A 153 -0.17 10.94 19.51
C GLN A 153 0.72 10.38 18.40
N LEU A 154 1.15 11.21 17.44
CA LEU A 154 2.05 10.79 16.38
C LEU A 154 3.52 10.94 16.81
N PRO A 155 4.43 10.03 16.36
CA PRO A 155 4.18 8.94 15.43
C PRO A 155 3.36 7.79 16.04
N ALA A 156 2.64 7.05 15.19
CA ALA A 156 1.80 5.94 15.63
C ALA A 156 1.75 4.84 14.57
N PHE A 157 1.53 3.61 15.02
CA PHE A 157 1.05 2.52 14.18
C PHE A 157 -0.47 2.45 14.21
N ALA A 158 -1.05 2.09 13.08
CA ALA A 158 -2.41 1.56 12.99
C ALA A 158 -2.37 0.27 12.18
N ILE A 159 -2.97 -0.80 12.69
CA ILE A 159 -3.14 -2.04 11.95
C ILE A 159 -4.63 -2.19 11.61
N TYR A 160 -4.91 -2.60 10.38
CA TYR A 160 -6.25 -2.61 9.81
C TYR A 160 -6.46 -3.87 8.99
N HIS A 161 -7.61 -4.51 9.18
CA HIS A 161 -8.09 -5.59 8.34
C HIS A 161 -9.14 -5.04 7.38
N THR A 162 -8.85 -5.09 6.09
CA THR A 162 -9.71 -4.53 5.04
C THR A 162 -11.03 -5.28 4.87
N LEU A 163 -11.12 -6.52 5.36
CA LEU A 163 -12.27 -7.40 5.09
C LEU A 163 -13.49 -7.05 5.97
N ASP A 164 -13.25 -6.77 7.24
CA ASP A 164 -14.27 -6.56 8.27
C ASP A 164 -14.17 -5.19 8.96
N ASP A 165 -13.29 -4.33 8.44
CA ASP A 165 -12.98 -3.00 8.97
C ASP A 165 -12.44 -2.99 10.41
N GLU A 166 -11.90 -4.11 10.90
CA GLU A 166 -11.28 -4.16 12.23
C GLU A 166 -9.92 -3.46 12.25
N TRP A 167 -9.64 -2.71 13.32
CA TRP A 167 -8.35 -2.05 13.49
C TRP A 167 -7.94 -1.89 14.95
N ASP A 168 -6.63 -1.70 15.15
CA ASP A 168 -6.01 -1.34 16.43
C ASP A 168 -4.95 -0.25 16.20
N THR A 169 -4.60 0.51 17.24
CA THR A 169 -3.61 1.59 17.16
C THR A 169 -2.62 1.54 18.30
N LEU A 170 -1.40 1.98 18.01
CA LEU A 170 -0.33 2.05 18.99
C LEU A 170 0.47 3.35 18.76
N PRO A 171 0.26 4.39 19.59
CA PRO A 171 1.18 5.52 19.66
C PRO A 171 2.57 5.04 20.03
N ILE A 172 3.59 5.58 19.38
CA ILE A 172 4.99 5.19 19.58
C ILE A 172 5.88 6.43 19.73
N THR A 173 6.99 6.28 20.42
CA THR A 173 8.06 7.29 20.45
C THR A 173 9.08 7.06 19.34
N GLU A 174 9.32 5.79 19.00
CA GLU A 174 10.24 5.37 17.95
C GLU A 174 9.78 4.03 17.34
N VAL A 175 10.21 3.76 16.12
CA VAL A 175 10.00 2.46 15.49
C VAL A 175 11.02 1.48 16.06
N ILE A 176 10.54 0.39 16.68
CA ILE A 176 11.37 -0.74 17.10
C ILE A 176 10.83 -2.00 16.41
N VAL A 177 11.70 -2.74 15.72
CA VAL A 177 11.31 -3.92 14.91
C VAL A 177 10.57 -4.97 15.74
N GLU A 178 11.01 -5.20 16.98
CA GLU A 178 10.36 -6.13 17.90
C GLU A 178 8.94 -5.67 18.29
N HIS A 179 8.73 -4.38 18.51
CA HIS A 179 7.40 -3.84 18.82
C HIS A 179 6.47 -3.95 17.61
N VAL A 180 6.96 -3.66 16.41
CA VAL A 180 6.19 -3.89 15.17
C VAL A 180 5.78 -5.34 15.05
N ARG A 181 6.73 -6.27 15.28
CA ARG A 181 6.44 -7.70 15.22
C ARG A 181 5.37 -8.10 16.23
N ASN A 182 5.53 -7.70 17.48
CA ASN A 182 4.59 -8.03 18.55
C ASN A 182 3.19 -7.47 18.28
N PHE A 183 3.10 -6.26 17.74
CA PHE A 183 1.85 -5.62 17.39
C PHE A 183 1.13 -6.36 16.26
N CYS A 184 1.83 -6.66 15.16
CA CYS A 184 1.28 -7.46 14.06
C CYS A 184 0.87 -8.86 14.52
N ASP A 185 1.74 -9.58 15.22
CA ASP A 185 1.45 -10.94 15.69
C ASP A 185 0.28 -10.97 16.69
N GLY A 186 0.15 -9.92 17.52
CA GLY A 186 -0.98 -9.76 18.44
C GLY A 186 -2.29 -9.66 17.68
N PHE A 187 -2.37 -8.74 16.73
CA PHE A 187 -3.55 -8.53 15.89
C PHE A 187 -3.92 -9.79 15.09
N LEU A 188 -2.95 -10.43 14.42
CA LEU A 188 -3.15 -11.65 13.63
C LEU A 188 -3.62 -12.85 14.47
N LYS A 189 -3.34 -12.87 15.78
CA LYS A 189 -3.81 -13.90 16.72
C LYS A 189 -5.15 -13.54 17.38
N GLY A 190 -5.79 -12.43 16.99
CA GLY A 190 -7.00 -11.92 17.62
C GLY A 190 -6.79 -11.37 19.05
N LYS A 191 -5.54 -11.12 19.46
CA LYS A 191 -5.22 -10.46 20.73
C LYS A 191 -5.26 -8.95 20.52
N ARG A 192 -6.41 -8.34 20.77
CA ARG A 192 -6.55 -6.88 20.79
C ARG A 192 -5.79 -6.29 21.99
N LEU A 193 -5.02 -5.21 21.77
CA LEU A 193 -4.60 -4.37 22.89
C LEU A 193 -5.87 -3.68 23.39
N LYS A 194 -6.29 -3.98 24.62
CA LYS A 194 -7.55 -3.47 25.17
C LYS A 194 -7.55 -1.93 25.13
N GLU A 195 -8.60 -1.35 24.56
CA GLU A 195 -8.89 0.08 24.64
C GLU A 195 -8.83 0.56 26.11
N ASN A 196 -8.22 1.72 26.34
CA ASN A 196 -8.22 2.40 27.64
C ASN A 196 -9.68 2.55 28.17
N PRO A 197 -9.97 2.21 29.44
CA PRO A 197 -11.32 2.21 29.99
C PRO A 197 -11.83 3.60 30.42
N GLU A 198 -11.54 4.67 29.68
CA GLU A 198 -12.01 6.02 29.99
C GLU A 198 -12.66 6.72 28.79
N SER A 199 -13.84 6.24 28.41
CA SER A 199 -14.86 7.09 27.79
C SER A 199 -16.26 6.47 27.94
N GLU A 200 -16.66 6.15 29.18
CA GLU A 200 -18.08 6.13 29.54
C GLU A 200 -18.48 7.53 30.00
N GLU A 201 -18.66 8.46 29.06
CA GLU A 201 -19.49 9.64 29.30
C GLU A 201 -20.82 9.46 28.57
N LYS A 202 -21.80 9.07 29.38
CA LYS A 202 -23.22 8.91 29.05
C LYS A 202 -23.76 10.19 28.42
N THR A 203 -24.21 10.11 27.17
CA THR A 203 -25.18 11.07 26.62
C THR A 203 -26.59 10.48 26.76
N PRO A 204 -27.55 11.18 27.39
CA PRO A 204 -28.91 10.69 27.50
C PRO A 204 -29.63 10.81 26.16
N LYS A 205 -30.44 9.80 25.85
CA LYS A 205 -31.44 9.83 24.78
C LYS A 205 -32.36 11.03 24.98
N VAL A 206 -32.53 11.83 23.94
CA VAL A 206 -33.73 12.65 23.75
C VAL A 206 -34.24 12.36 22.35
N GLU A 207 -35.41 11.74 22.30
CA GLU A 207 -36.24 11.63 21.10
C GLU A 207 -36.69 13.02 20.64
N LEU A 208 -36.59 13.28 19.34
CA LEU A 208 -37.56 13.99 18.49
C LEU A 208 -37.13 13.85 17.02
#